data_AF-A0A350IPX6-F1
#
_entry.id   AF-A0A350IPX6-F1
#
_cell.length_a   1.000
_cell.length_b   1.000
_cell.length_c   1.000
_cell.angle_alpha   90.00
_cell.angle_beta   90.00
_cell.angle_gamma   90.00
#
_symmetry.space_group_name_H-M   'P 1'
#
loop_
_entity.id
_entity.type
_entity.pdbx_description
1 polymer ?
#
loop_
_entity_poly.entity_id
_entity_poly.type
_entity_poly.pdbx_seq_one_letter_code
_entity_poly.pdbx_strand_id
1 'polypeptide(L)' 'RFHPRCPHAMAICSAKAPPSVTVAAGHTANCWLHVDPAQRQVEDGSEPAPAPTDG' A
#
# COMPACT_ATOMS: atom_id res chain seq x y z
N ARG A 1 -8.94 -13.94 -3.55
CA ARG A 1 -9.73 -12.86 -2.90
C ARG A 1 -9.59 -12.99 -1.39
N PHE A 2 -8.62 -12.31 -0.78
CA PHE A 2 -8.21 -12.48 0.64
C PHE A 2 -8.84 -11.48 1.62
N HIS A 3 -9.42 -10.39 1.09
CA HIS A 3 -9.93 -9.25 1.85
C HIS A 3 -10.96 -9.57 2.97
N PRO A 4 -11.96 -10.47 2.80
CA PRO A 4 -12.95 -10.65 3.86
C PRO A 4 -12.44 -11.44 5.09
N ARG A 5 -11.25 -12.06 5.02
CA ARG A 5 -10.70 -12.92 6.08
C ARG A 5 -9.33 -12.48 6.59
N CYS A 6 -8.73 -11.43 6.03
CA CYS A 6 -7.40 -10.98 6.43
C CYS A 6 -7.49 -10.03 7.63
N PRO A 7 -6.86 -10.34 8.78
CA PRO A 7 -6.83 -9.44 9.95
C PRO A 7 -6.00 -8.18 9.72
N HIS A 8 -5.14 -8.16 8.70
CA HIS A 8 -4.29 -7.02 8.33
C HIS A 8 -4.79 -6.30 7.07
N ALA A 9 -6.07 -6.48 6.69
CA ALA A 9 -6.62 -5.83 5.50
C ALA A 9 -6.54 -4.29 5.63
N MET A 10 -5.96 -3.66 4.62
CA MET A 10 -5.85 -2.20 4.49
C MET A 10 -6.72 -1.72 3.33
N ALA A 11 -6.99 -0.42 3.24
CA ALA A 11 -7.78 0.18 2.15
C ALA A 11 -7.23 -0.15 0.75
N ILE A 12 -5.89 -0.19 0.61
CA ILE A 12 -5.25 -0.57 -0.65
C ILE A 12 -5.53 -2.03 -1.06
N CYS A 13 -5.79 -2.94 -0.12
CA CYS A 13 -6.05 -4.35 -0.41
C CYS A 13 -7.34 -4.58 -1.21
N SER A 14 -8.33 -3.69 -1.10
CA SER A 14 -9.54 -3.70 -1.92
C SER A 14 -9.44 -2.84 -3.18
N ALA A 15 -8.55 -1.84 -3.17
CA ALA A 15 -8.40 -0.90 -4.28
C ALA A 15 -7.45 -1.41 -5.39
N LYS A 16 -6.31 -2.01 -5.02
CA LYS A 16 -5.26 -2.44 -5.94
C LYS A 16 -4.72 -3.82 -5.57
N ALA A 17 -4.37 -4.60 -6.60
CA ALA A 17 -3.67 -5.86 -6.40
C ALA A 17 -2.21 -5.60 -5.97
N PRO A 18 -1.69 -6.29 -4.94
CA PRO A 18 -0.31 -6.15 -4.53
C PRO A 18 0.66 -6.71 -5.58
N PRO A 19 1.83 -6.06 -5.79
CA PRO A 19 2.89 -6.61 -6.61
C PRO A 19 3.44 -7.89 -5.99
N SER A 20 4.06 -8.74 -6.83
CA SER A 20 4.85 -9.88 -6.36
C SER A 20 6.18 -9.36 -5.81
N VAL A 21 6.40 -9.50 -4.50
CA VAL A 21 7.66 -9.12 -3.84
C VAL A 21 8.33 -10.36 -3.26
N THR A 22 9.67 -10.40 -3.32
CA THR A 22 10.45 -11.47 -2.70
C THR A 22 10.62 -11.15 -1.21
N VAL A 23 10.08 -12.01 -0.35
CA VAL A 23 10.13 -11.81 1.12
C VAL A 23 11.19 -12.68 1.79
N ALA A 24 11.64 -13.74 1.11
CA ALA A 24 12.78 -14.55 1.48
C ALA A 24 13.37 -15.22 0.22
N ALA A 25 14.56 -15.81 0.33
CA ALA A 25 15.19 -16.50 -0.79
C ALA A 25 14.25 -17.58 -1.37
N GLY A 26 13.87 -17.43 -2.65
CA GLY A 26 12.94 -18.32 -3.33
C GLY A 26 11.47 -18.22 -2.88
N HIS A 27 11.12 -17.25 -2.03
CA HIS A 27 9.76 -17.05 -1.54
C HIS A 27 9.22 -15.67 -1.94
N THR A 28 8.13 -15.67 -2.71
CA THR A 28 7.44 -14.46 -3.14
C THR A 28 6.06 -14.36 -2.50
N ALA A 29 5.66 -13.13 -2.22
CA ALA A 29 4.35 -12.81 -1.66
C ALA A 29 3.69 -11.71 -2.49
N ASN A 30 2.39 -11.86 -2.71
CA ASN A 30 1.52 -10.82 -3.26
C ASN A 30 0.72 -10.23 -2.10
N CYS A 31 1.41 -9.53 -1.19
CA CYS A 31 0.80 -8.96 0.01
C CYS A 31 1.36 -7.58 0.32
N TRP A 32 0.48 -6.59 0.45
CA TRP A 32 0.84 -5.21 0.78
C TRP A 32 1.59 -5.09 2.12
N LEU A 33 1.46 -6.06 3.03
CA LEU A 33 2.21 -6.08 4.29
C LEU A 33 3.74 -6.13 4.08
N HIS A 34 4.18 -6.75 2.97
CA HIS A 34 5.60 -6.90 2.63
C HIS A 34 6.06 -5.95 1.53
N VAL A 35 5.19 -5.03 1.12
CA VAL A 35 5.48 -4.00 0.13
C VAL A 35 5.86 -2.71 0.86
N ASP A 36 6.83 -1.99 0.30
CA ASP A 36 7.31 -0.74 0.87
C ASP A 36 6.12 0.22 1.15
N PRO A 37 6.07 0.87 2.33
CA PRO A 37 5.02 1.84 2.65
C PRO A 37 4.84 2.94 1.58
N ALA A 38 5.91 3.37 0.92
CA ALA A 38 5.86 4.35 -0.16
C ALA A 38 5.10 3.84 -1.39
N GLN A 39 5.06 2.52 -1.59
CA GLN A 39 4.32 1.88 -2.68
C GLN A 39 2.88 1.50 -2.30
N ARG A 40 2.52 1.61 -1.01
CA ARG A 40 1.16 1.34 -0.49
C ARG A 40 0.19 2.52 -0.68
N GLN A 41 0.55 3.48 -1.51
CA GLN A 41 -0.28 4.65 -1.80
C GLN A 41 -1.46 4.20 -2.69
N VAL A 42 -2.67 4.22 -2.12
CA VAL A 42 -3.85 4.48 -2.95
C VAL A 42 -3.70 5.93 -3.36
N GLU A 43 -3.61 6.18 -4.65
CA GLU A 43 -3.61 7.55 -5.18
C GLU A 43 -4.99 8.12 -4.92
N ASP A 44 -5.23 8.54 -3.67
CA ASP A 44 -6.24 9.52 -3.33
C ASP A 44 -5.59 10.85 -3.69
N GLY A 45 -6.07 11.50 -4.75
CA GLY A 45 -5.45 12.69 -5.32
C GLY A 45 -5.43 13.88 -4.36
N SER A 46 -4.49 13.89 -3.43
CA SER A 46 -4.10 15.05 -2.65
C SER A 46 -2.65 15.39 -2.95
N GLU A 47 -2.51 16.42 -3.78
CA GLU A 47 -1.34 17.29 -3.82
C GLU A 47 -0.92 17.64 -2.37
N PRO A 48 0.34 17.47 -1.97
CA PRO A 48 0.78 17.98 -0.68
C PRO A 48 0.90 19.49 -0.80
N ALA A 49 -0.08 20.24 -0.30
CA ALA A 49 0.07 21.66 -0.07
C ALA A 49 0.72 21.90 1.31
N PRO A 50 2.03 22.21 1.41
CA PRO A 50 2.45 23.13 2.44
C PRO A 50 2.15 24.53 1.91
N ALA A 51 1.06 25.14 2.38
CA ALA A 51 0.95 26.59 2.34
C ALA A 51 1.82 27.13 3.49
N PRO A 52 2.98 27.77 3.24
CA PRO A 52 3.54 28.65 4.25
C PRO A 52 2.68 29.92 4.29
N THR A 53 1.87 30.04 5.35
CA THR A 53 1.42 31.32 5.87
C THR A 53 2.64 32.14 6.29
N ASP A 54 2.85 33.32 5.69
CA ASP A 54 3.15 34.60 6.40
C ASP A 54 3.33 35.75 5.38
N GLY A 55 2.65 36.89 5.63
CA GLY A 55 2.72 38.13 4.86
C GLY A 55 1.46 38.98 4.99
#